data_AF-A0A8J3CXV3-F1
#
_entry.id   AF-A0A8J3CXV3-F1
#
_cell.length_a   1.000
_cell.length_b   1.000
_cell.length_c   1.000
_cell.angle_alpha   90.00
_cell.angle_beta   90.00
_cell.angle_gamma   90.00
#
_symmetry.space_group_name_H-M   'P 1'
#
loop_
_entity.id
_entity.type
_entity.pdbx_description
1 polymer ?
#
loop_
_entity_poly.entity_id
_entity_poly.type
_entity_poly.pdbx_seq_one_letter_code
_entity_poly.pdbx_strand_id
1 'polypeptide(L)' 'MPKRTSINDIQEMEDLNDLDNIVKDKRNHKRADAKKERRNRHYVKLLIKQQLRGSDLDE' A
#
# COMPACT_ATOMS: atom_id res chain seq x y z
N MET A 1 8.34 -15.13 -8.69
CA MET A 1 8.76 -14.02 -7.80
C MET A 1 7.59 -13.62 -6.93
N PRO A 2 7.77 -13.32 -5.64
CA PRO A 2 6.71 -12.75 -4.81
C PRO A 2 6.17 -11.46 -5.46
N LYS A 3 4.84 -11.30 -5.47
CA LYS A 3 4.18 -10.09 -5.97
C LYS A 3 4.14 -9.04 -4.85
N ARG A 4 4.27 -7.76 -5.23
CA ARG A 4 3.98 -6.65 -4.32
C ARG A 4 2.51 -6.32 -4.46
N THR A 5 1.91 -5.77 -3.43
CA THR A 5 0.58 -5.17 -3.54
C THR A 5 0.62 -4.04 -4.56
N SER A 6 -0.32 -4.08 -5.49
CA SER A 6 -0.58 -3.03 -6.46
C SER A 6 -1.61 -2.07 -5.90
N ILE A 7 -1.64 -0.85 -6.43
CA ILE A 7 -2.68 0.14 -6.09
C ILE A 7 -4.04 -0.35 -6.58
N ASN A 8 -4.07 -1.01 -7.73
CA ASN A 8 -5.29 -1.59 -8.29
C ASN A 8 -5.83 -2.79 -7.47
N ASP A 9 -5.08 -3.27 -6.46
CA ASP A 9 -5.57 -4.33 -5.57
C ASP A 9 -6.46 -3.77 -4.45
N ILE A 10 -6.53 -2.45 -4.29
CA ILE A 10 -7.44 -1.75 -3.35
C ILE A 10 -8.57 -1.18 -4.19
N GLN A 11 -9.77 -1.70 -4.00
CA GLN A 11 -10.96 -1.28 -4.76
C GLN A 11 -11.92 -0.47 -3.90
N GLU A 12 -12.01 -0.80 -2.62
CA GLU A 12 -12.96 -0.20 -1.69
C GLU A 12 -12.24 0.65 -0.63
N MET A 13 -12.91 1.69 -0.14
CA MET A 13 -12.37 2.53 0.95
C MET A 13 -12.17 1.74 2.24
N GLU A 14 -12.92 0.66 2.44
CA GLU A 14 -12.81 -0.22 3.62
C GLU A 14 -11.50 -1.03 3.63
N ASP A 15 -10.91 -1.30 2.46
CA ASP A 15 -9.58 -1.90 2.35
C ASP A 15 -8.50 -1.02 2.99
N LEU A 16 -8.75 0.30 3.14
CA LEU A 16 -7.81 1.20 3.79
C LEU A 16 -7.66 0.91 5.30
N ASN A 17 -8.66 0.30 5.94
CA ASN A 17 -8.56 -0.06 7.36
C ASN A 17 -7.56 -1.21 7.60
N ASP A 18 -7.35 -2.06 6.59
CA ASP A 18 -6.44 -3.22 6.64
C ASP A 18 -5.14 -3.01 5.86
N LEU A 19 -4.78 -1.75 5.60
CA LEU A 19 -3.61 -1.36 4.81
C LEU A 19 -2.30 -2.02 5.27
N ASP A 20 -2.10 -2.20 6.58
CA ASP A 20 -0.90 -2.86 7.12
C ASP A 20 -0.84 -4.36 6.79
N ASN A 21 -1.99 -5.01 6.60
CA ASN A 21 -2.12 -6.43 6.23
C ASN A 21 -2.09 -6.63 4.70
N ILE A 22 -2.60 -5.64 3.97
CA ILE A 22 -2.70 -5.64 2.50
C ILE A 22 -1.36 -5.29 1.85
N VAL A 23 -0.60 -4.35 2.43
CA VAL A 23 0.70 -3.93 1.90
C VAL A 23 1.78 -5.00 2.14
N LYS A 24 2.10 -5.74 1.10
CA LYS A 24 3.11 -6.79 1.06
C LYS A 24 4.24 -6.39 0.13
N ASP A 25 5.44 -6.29 0.68
CA ASP A 25 6.65 -6.06 -0.10
C ASP A 25 7.19 -7.37 -0.68
N LYS A 26 7.38 -7.44 -2.00
CA LYS A 26 7.98 -8.63 -2.64
C LYS A 26 9.37 -9.00 -2.12
N ARG A 27 10.12 -8.08 -1.53
CA ARG A 27 11.44 -8.39 -0.92
C ARG A 27 11.40 -8.41 0.61
N ASN A 28 10.23 -8.61 1.22
CA ASN A 28 10.10 -8.62 2.68
C ASN A 28 11.12 -9.57 3.34
N HIS A 29 11.23 -10.79 2.81
CA HIS A 29 12.20 -11.82 3.24
C HIS A 29 13.69 -11.46 3.08
N LYS A 30 14.05 -10.40 2.31
CA LYS A 30 15.44 -9.98 2.09
C LYS A 30 15.77 -8.63 2.74
N ARG A 31 14.87 -8.04 3.51
CA ARG A 31 15.08 -6.74 4.14
C ARG A 31 15.28 -6.88 5.65
N ALA A 32 16.18 -6.05 6.19
CA ALA A 32 16.22 -5.76 7.61
C ALA A 32 14.94 -5.04 8.07
N ASP A 33 14.57 -5.23 9.33
CA ASP A 33 13.24 -4.88 9.85
C ASP A 33 12.91 -3.39 9.75
N ALA A 34 13.84 -2.52 10.13
CA ALA A 34 13.67 -1.06 9.98
C ALA A 34 13.38 -0.62 8.54
N LYS A 35 13.93 -1.34 7.55
CA LYS A 35 13.71 -1.07 6.12
C LYS A 35 12.37 -1.63 5.64
N LYS A 36 11.81 -2.64 6.30
CA LYS A 36 10.44 -3.14 6.06
C LYS A 36 9.43 -2.09 6.50
N GLU A 37 9.52 -1.63 7.75
CA GLU A 37 8.57 -0.66 8.30
C GLU A 37 8.54 0.67 7.54
N ARG A 38 9.70 1.24 7.21
CA ARG A 38 9.78 2.47 6.39
C ARG A 38 9.07 2.29 5.05
N ARG A 39 9.15 1.08 4.48
CA ARG A 39 8.55 0.79 3.17
C ARG A 39 7.05 0.60 3.28
N ASN A 40 6.57 -0.08 4.32
CA ASN A 40 5.14 -0.20 4.59
C ASN A 40 4.52 1.19 4.76
N ARG A 41 5.10 2.05 5.59
CA ARG A 41 4.65 3.46 5.73
C ARG A 41 4.62 4.22 4.40
N HIS A 42 5.62 4.00 3.54
CA HIS A 42 5.65 4.63 2.22
C HIS A 42 4.49 4.18 1.33
N TYR A 43 4.20 2.88 1.31
CA TYR A 43 3.09 2.32 0.52
C TYR A 43 1.73 2.77 1.06
N VAL A 44 1.54 2.75 2.38
CA VAL A 44 0.34 3.29 3.04
C VAL A 44 0.09 4.74 2.62
N LYS A 45 1.12 5.59 2.71
CA LYS A 45 1.03 6.99 2.27
C LYS A 45 0.72 7.14 0.77
N LEU A 46 1.32 6.29 -0.07
CA LEU A 46 1.10 6.31 -1.52
C LEU A 46 -0.36 5.96 -1.85
N LEU A 47 -0.89 4.91 -1.20
CA LEU A 47 -2.23 4.38 -1.43
C LEU A 47 -3.31 5.38 -1.03
N ILE A 48 -3.21 5.95 0.18
CA ILE A 48 -4.12 7.01 0.64
C ILE A 48 -4.09 8.19 -0.34
N LYS A 49 -2.89 8.62 -0.77
CA LYS A 49 -2.75 9.74 -1.72
C LYS A 49 -3.38 9.44 -3.07
N GLN A 50 -3.35 8.19 -3.52
CA GLN A 50 -3.96 7.79 -4.79
C GLN A 50 -5.48 7.71 -4.68
N GLN A 51 -6.00 7.20 -3.57
CA GLN A 51 -7.44 7.17 -3.35
C GLN A 51 -8.03 8.59 -3.30
N LEU A 52 -7.38 9.49 -2.57
CA LEU A 52 -7.78 10.91 -2.52
C LEU A 52 -7.71 11.60 -3.89
N ARG A 53 -6.71 11.26 -4.71
CA ARG A 53 -6.61 11.81 -6.08
C ARG A 53 -7.65 11.23 -7.04
N GLY A 54 -8.10 9.99 -6.81
CA GLY A 54 -9.20 9.39 -7.57
C GLY A 54 -10.51 10.11 -7.27
N SER A 55 -10.79 10.36 -5.98
CA SER A 55 -11.99 11.08 -5.57
C SER A 55 -12.05 12.53 -6.06
N ASP A 56 -10.90 13.22 -6.18
CA ASP A 56 -10.85 14.61 -6.67
C ASP A 56 -11.09 14.74 -8.20
N LEU A 57 -11.14 13.63 -8.94
CA LEU A 57 -11.38 13.62 -10.39
C LEU A 57 -12.83 13.26 -10.78
N ASP A 58 -13.65 12.91 -9.78
CA ASP A 58 -15.05 12.51 -9.95
C ASP A 58 -16.05 13.64 -9.57
N GLU A 59 -15.56 14.87 -9.30
CA GLU A 59 -16.35 16.12 -9.14
C GLU A 59 -16.09 17.10 -10.29
#